data_AF-A0A9E6WEG4-F1
#
_entry.id   AF-A0A9E6WEG4-F1
#
_cell.length_a   1.000
_cell.length_b   1.000
_cell.length_c   1.000
_cell.angle_alpha   90.00
_cell.angle_beta   90.00
_cell.angle_gamma   90.00
#
_symmetry.space_group_name_H-M   'P 1'
#
loop_
_entity.id
_entity.type
_entity.pdbx_description
1 polymer ?
#
loop_
_entity_poly.entity_id
_entity_poly.type
_entity_poly.pdbx_seq_one_letter_code
_entity_poly.pdbx_strand_id
1 'polypeptide(L)' 'GRLFGLMPHPEAYIHRTHHPRWTRQPELPEEGMGLWLYINAVKYIREELL' A
#
# COMPACT_ATOMS: atom_id res chain seq x y z
N GLY A 1 15.97 0.95 10.25
CA GLY A 1 15.14 0.52 11.39
C GLY A 1 14.37 -0.72 11.00
N ARG A 2 14.10 -1.66 11.92
CA ARG A 2 13.43 -2.94 11.61
C ARG A 2 11.95 -2.98 11.99
N LEU A 3 11.51 -2.06 12.84
CA LEU A 3 10.13 -1.94 13.31
C LEU A 3 9.63 -0.54 12.97
N PHE A 4 8.43 -0.46 12.41
CA PHE A 4 7.79 0.78 11.99
C PHE A 4 6.33 0.76 12.47
N GLY A 5 5.96 1.74 13.29
CA GLY A 5 4.60 1.89 13.81
C GLY A 5 3.88 3.00 13.07
N LEU A 6 2.63 2.74 12.67
CA LEU A 6 1.76 3.69 12.00
C LEU A 6 0.41 3.77 12.71
N MET A 7 -0.11 4.99 12.83
CA MET A 7 -1.52 5.24 13.12
C MET A 7 -2.43 5.09 11.89
N PRO A 8 -2.06 5.54 10.66
CA PRO A 8 -2.89 5.27 9.50
C PRO A 8 -2.93 3.77 9.16
N HIS A 9 -4.02 3.33 8.55
CA HIS A 9 -4.25 1.95 8.10
C HIS A 9 -3.86 1.82 6.60
N PRO A 10 -2.59 1.52 6.26
CA PRO A 10 -2.15 1.41 4.87
C PRO A 10 -2.90 0.30 4.10
N GLU A 11 -3.34 -0.76 4.78
CA GLU A 11 -4.16 -1.82 4.20
C GLU A 11 -5.50 -1.31 3.66
N ALA A 12 -6.02 -0.21 4.21
CA ALA A 12 -7.32 0.32 3.82
C ALA A 12 -7.31 0.95 2.42
N TYR A 13 -6.14 1.23 1.82
CA TYR A 13 -6.05 1.76 0.46
C TYR A 13 -4.93 1.09 -0.35
N ILE A 14 -5.13 -0.18 -0.69
CA ILE A 14 -4.25 -0.97 -1.57
C ILE A 14 -4.76 -1.08 -3.01
N HIS A 15 -6.04 -0.77 -3.25
CA HIS A 15 -6.68 -0.90 -4.54
C HIS A 15 -7.61 0.28 -4.81
N ARG A 16 -7.81 0.64 -6.08
CA ARG A 16 -8.64 1.79 -6.48
C ARG A 16 -10.04 1.79 -5.86
N THR A 17 -10.67 0.61 -5.73
CA THR A 17 -12.05 0.47 -5.22
C THR A 17 -12.17 0.76 -3.73
N HIS A 18 -11.06 0.77 -2.99
CA HIS A 18 -11.08 1.15 -1.58
C HIS A 18 -11.11 2.67 -1.39
N HIS A 19 -10.82 3.45 -2.43
CA HIS A 19 -10.91 4.90 -2.34
C HIS A 19 -12.38 5.33 -2.13
N PRO A 20 -12.71 6.20 -1.16
CA PRO A 20 -14.09 6.58 -0.86
C PRO A 20 -14.87 7.16 -2.05
N ARG A 21 -14.15 7.67 -3.06
CA ARG A 21 -14.72 8.26 -4.28
C ARG A 21 -14.49 7.40 -5.53
N TRP A 22 -14.21 6.11 -5.40
CA TRP A 22 -13.84 5.24 -6.54
C TRP A 22 -14.87 5.19 -7.68
N THR A 23 -16.15 5.40 -7.38
CA THR A 23 -17.22 5.47 -8.40
C THR A 23 -17.35 6.84 -9.07
N ARG A 24 -16.74 7.89 -8.49
CA ARG A 24 -16.86 9.29 -8.92
C ARG A 24 -15.59 9.86 -9.53
N GLN A 25 -14.47 9.15 -9.41
CA GLN A 25 -13.17 9.53 -9.94
C GLN A 25 -12.64 8.40 -10.84
N PRO A 26 -12.89 8.46 -12.16
CA PRO A 26 -12.44 7.44 -13.09
C PRO A 26 -10.91 7.42 -13.28
N GLU A 27 -10.22 8.53 -13.03
CA GLU A 27 -8.76 8.68 -13.15
C GLU A 27 -7.95 8.23 -11.92
N LEU A 28 -8.53 7.42 -11.02
CA LEU A 28 -7.77 6.88 -9.89
C LEU A 28 -6.76 5.82 -10.35
N PRO A 29 -5.53 5.83 -9.80
CA PRO A 29 -4.58 4.74 -10.00
C PRO A 29 -5.18 3.40 -9.55
N GLU A 30 -4.91 2.34 -10.30
CA GLU A 30 -5.34 0.97 -9.97
C GLU A 30 -4.79 0.53 -8.60
N GLU A 31 -3.51 0.81 -8.36
CA GLU A 31 -2.81 0.53 -7.12
C GLU A 31 -3.02 1.66 -6.12
N GLY A 32 -3.51 1.31 -4.93
CA GLY A 32 -3.64 2.25 -3.84
C GLY A 32 -2.29 2.53 -3.17
N MET A 33 -2.13 3.72 -2.60
CA MET A 33 -0.84 4.17 -2.04
C MET A 33 -0.32 3.28 -0.91
N GLY A 34 -1.21 2.63 -0.16
CA GLY A 34 -0.81 1.76 0.95
C GLY A 34 -0.09 0.48 0.50
N LEU A 35 -0.28 0.06 -0.76
CA LEU A 35 0.35 -1.13 -1.31
C LEU A 35 1.89 -1.05 -1.30
N TRP A 36 2.44 0.15 -1.47
CA TRP A 36 3.88 0.40 -1.48
C TRP A 36 4.59 -0.09 -0.22
N LEU A 37 3.94 0.01 0.94
CA LEU A 37 4.53 -0.45 2.21
C LEU A 37 4.80 -1.96 2.17
N TYR A 38 3.85 -2.73 1.63
CA TYR A 38 3.94 -4.19 1.54
C TYR A 38 4.91 -4.63 0.44
N ILE A 39 4.91 -3.96 -0.72
CA ILE A 39 5.88 -4.24 -1.80
C ILE A 39 7.30 -4.06 -1.30
N ASN A 40 7.58 -2.95 -0.61
CA ASN A 40 8.90 -2.68 -0.06
C ASN A 40 9.31 -3.70 1.00
N ALA A 41 8.39 -4.13 1.86
CA ALA A 41 8.67 -5.15 2.87
C ALA A 41 9.04 -6.50 2.23
N VAL A 42 8.27 -6.96 1.24
CA VAL A 42 8.56 -8.21 0.52
C VAL A 42 9.87 -8.11 -0.25
N LYS A 43 10.13 -6.98 -0.92
CA LYS A 43 11.37 -6.73 -1.64
C LYS A 43 12.57 -6.83 -0.70
N TYR A 44 12.53 -6.17 0.45
CA TYR A 44 13.61 -6.24 1.45
C TYR A 44 13.87 -7.67 1.92
N ILE A 45 12.82 -8.44 2.21
CA ILE A 45 12.98 -9.84 2.62
C ILE A 45 13.67 -10.66 1.52
N ARG A 46 13.29 -10.47 0.26
CA ARG A 46 13.86 -11.20 -0.88
C ARG A 46 15.30 -10.86 -1.19
N GLU A 47 15.70 -9.61 -1.00
CA GLU A 47 17.03 -9.12 -1.40
C GLU A 47 18.05 -9.22 -0.26
N GLU A 48 17.61 -9.09 1.00
CA GLU A 48 18.52 -8.91 2.15
C GLU A 48 18.42 -10.02 3.21
N LEU A 49 17.39 -10.86 3.18
CA LEU A 49 17.15 -11.89 4.21
C LEU A 49 17.01 -13.33 3.67
N LEU A 50 16.81 -13.50 2.36
CA LEU A 50 16.79 -14.79 1.65
C LEU A 50 18.03 -14.93 0.79
#